data_AF-I7MA82-F1
#
_entry.id   AF-I7MA82-F1
#
_cell.length_a   1.000
_cell.length_b   1.000
_cell.length_c   1.000
_cell.angle_alpha   90.00
_cell.angle_beta   90.00
_cell.angle_gamma   90.00
#
_symmetry.space_group_name_H-M   'P 1'
#
loop_
_entity.id
_entity.type
_entity.pdbx_description
1 polymer ?
#
loop_
_entity_poly.entity_id
_entity_poly.type
_entity_poly.pdbx_seq_one_letter_code
_entity_poly.pdbx_strand_id
1 'polypeptide(L)'
;MSRSSNRSFSYSDRNNKSMNMESDVVTMQREIDTYTRKLELEKKRLYSISHMINQVNKESEERKERIKEMKKIQENSKNKQATSHMVTLKKAIDQYEKRKDHALDSVEKVKLEIDNLRKQRMLCIEQIDNLQKEIEKSYNQTEQLAEENDRKAQKSVMNQQQMYDLRQKNDMDKETYQKELDSLQYRMKEEKVRRERLNKSMNTHNRIERSGDVLIDTFDTSGVLKRRLQKIIYKNKEKVRLIDQYIRNMTIIDDAFNQIKETTGITDIVEIQNTFIKSEEQNYSLLTYVDVLNQQIDHMKDQNNEISQKIEEQEKENVDKKRVLLSTPDDEKFRKKVESMLKVKQNSANEFQSFLDKICPQLEKLLVRFAGSKFNVIDSKKEFEFQNGLILNESTLDYYLSDLESFITEQLLYLAKKNDLPVILTSTLQTDEIPVKEFKQKITQSVNYNPNKDQTLDEQEVHSTLMNKNKFTKIAEDFLDKKKQNHHIPSQNQRSQKKQ
;
A
#
# COMPACT_ATOMS: atom_id res chain seq x y z
N MET A 1 68.56 21.04 55.34
CA MET A 1 69.25 22.31 55.10
C MET A 1 69.23 23.10 56.41
N SER A 2 70.02 22.77 57.45
CA SER A 2 71.47 22.97 57.63
C SER A 2 71.98 24.41 57.38
N ARG A 3 72.25 25.13 58.50
CA ARG A 3 73.18 26.26 58.74
C ARG A 3 72.86 26.76 60.18
N SER A 4 73.63 26.57 61.26
CA SER A 4 75.05 26.75 61.59
C SER A 4 75.63 28.14 61.29
N SER A 5 76.32 28.71 62.29
CA SER A 5 77.16 29.95 62.32
C SER A 5 76.58 31.03 63.26
N ASN A 6 77.29 31.71 64.18
CA ASN A 6 78.64 31.65 64.77
C ASN A 6 78.61 32.65 65.95
N ARG A 7 79.02 32.27 67.17
CA ARG A 7 80.23 32.75 67.89
C ARG A 7 80.60 34.23 67.71
N SER A 8 80.66 34.95 68.83
CA SER A 8 81.88 35.67 69.25
C SER A 8 81.79 36.11 70.72
N PHE A 9 82.66 35.50 71.51
CA PHE A 9 83.13 35.91 72.84
C PHE A 9 84.16 37.05 72.65
N SER A 10 84.16 38.09 73.49
CA SER A 10 85.36 38.89 73.72
C SER A 10 85.44 39.36 75.17
N TYR A 11 86.48 38.88 75.85
CA TYR A 11 87.00 39.32 77.14
C TYR A 11 87.92 40.54 76.92
N SER A 12 87.85 41.54 77.80
CA SER A 12 88.89 42.54 78.17
C SER A 12 88.17 43.72 78.86
N ASP A 13 88.67 44.42 79.86
CA ASP A 13 89.77 44.22 80.78
C ASP A 13 89.49 45.14 81.99
N ARG A 14 90.14 44.86 83.12
CA ARG A 14 89.91 45.52 84.41
C ARG A 14 90.53 46.92 84.52
N ASN A 15 89.95 47.69 85.46
CA ASN A 15 90.49 48.81 86.24
C ASN A 15 90.50 50.21 85.61
N ASN A 16 89.58 51.07 86.06
CA ASN A 16 89.94 52.01 87.13
C ASN A 16 88.72 52.57 87.88
N LYS A 17 88.88 52.61 89.21
CA LYS A 17 87.97 53.17 90.21
C LYS A 17 87.66 54.64 89.91
N SER A 18 86.37 54.97 89.84
CA SER A 18 85.89 56.24 90.38
C SER A 18 84.52 56.00 90.99
N MET A 19 84.46 56.27 92.28
CA MET A 19 83.24 56.48 93.05
C MET A 19 82.15 57.15 92.20
N ASN A 20 81.03 56.45 92.05
CA ASN A 20 79.72 56.94 92.43
C ASN A 20 78.84 55.71 92.57
N MET A 21 78.28 55.54 93.77
CA MET A 21 77.18 54.62 94.01
C MET A 21 76.02 55.11 93.16
N GLU A 22 75.98 54.72 91.88
CA GLU A 22 74.77 54.77 91.10
C GLU A 22 73.87 53.74 91.80
N SER A 23 72.93 54.26 92.60
CA SER A 23 72.01 53.49 93.43
C SER A 23 71.53 52.25 92.67
N ASP A 24 71.48 51.08 93.30
CA ASP A 24 70.92 49.85 92.70
C ASP A 24 69.52 50.07 92.09
N VAL A 25 68.84 51.13 92.53
CA VAL A 25 67.61 51.66 91.95
C VAL A 25 67.77 52.08 90.48
N VAL A 26 68.87 52.75 90.09
CA VAL A 26 69.12 53.22 88.71
C VAL A 26 69.48 52.08 87.76
N THR A 27 70.25 51.09 88.22
CA THR A 27 70.54 49.89 87.43
C THR A 27 69.28 49.04 87.24
N MET A 28 68.50 48.82 88.30
CA MET A 28 67.18 48.19 88.20
C MET A 28 66.23 48.97 87.30
N GLN A 29 66.23 50.31 87.35
CA GLN A 29 65.40 51.13 86.47
C GLN A 29 65.80 50.96 85.00
N ARG A 30 67.09 50.95 84.67
CA ARG A 30 67.58 50.66 83.30
C ARG A 30 67.20 49.25 82.85
N GLU A 31 67.26 48.26 83.73
CA GLU A 31 66.82 46.89 83.44
C GLU A 31 65.31 46.83 83.18
N ILE A 32 64.49 47.48 84.01
CA ILE A 32 63.04 47.61 83.84
C ILE A 32 62.72 48.25 82.49
N ASP A 33 63.39 49.35 82.12
CA ASP A 33 63.17 50.02 80.84
C ASP A 33 63.60 49.13 79.65
N THR A 34 64.68 48.38 79.80
CA THR A 34 65.17 47.44 78.78
C THR A 34 64.20 46.28 78.59
N TYR A 35 63.67 45.71 79.68
CA TYR A 35 62.64 44.67 79.62
C TYR A 35 61.31 45.19 79.09
N THR A 36 60.91 46.41 79.46
CA THR A 36 59.71 47.07 78.94
C THR A 36 59.81 47.25 77.43
N ARG A 37 60.96 47.74 76.94
CA ARG A 37 61.20 47.89 75.50
C ARG A 37 61.25 46.55 74.76
N LYS A 38 61.86 45.50 75.33
CA LYS A 38 61.83 44.14 74.76
C LYS A 38 60.40 43.59 74.72
N LEU A 39 59.62 43.82 75.76
CA LEU A 39 58.23 43.37 75.86
C LEU A 39 57.33 44.11 74.85
N GLU A 40 57.56 45.41 74.61
CA GLU A 40 56.88 46.14 73.54
C GLU A 40 57.27 45.64 72.14
N LEU A 41 58.55 45.34 71.90
CA LEU A 41 59.01 44.77 70.63
C LEU A 41 58.40 43.38 70.40
N GLU A 42 58.34 42.53 71.43
CA GLU A 42 57.67 41.23 71.35
C GLU A 42 56.15 41.38 71.16
N LYS A 43 55.48 42.34 71.80
CA LYS A 43 54.07 42.64 71.53
C LYS A 43 53.82 43.06 70.08
N LYS A 44 54.68 43.93 69.51
CA LYS A 44 54.60 44.33 68.09
C LYS A 44 54.85 43.15 67.16
N ARG A 45 55.82 42.30 67.48
CA ARG A 45 56.12 41.06 66.74
C ARG A 45 54.95 40.09 66.79
N LEU A 46 54.36 39.88 67.97
CA LEU A 46 53.22 39.00 68.19
C LEU A 46 51.98 39.51 67.45
N TYR A 47 51.75 40.83 67.43
CA TYR A 47 50.70 41.43 66.62
C TYR A 47 50.91 41.21 65.11
N SER A 48 52.14 41.41 64.61
CA SER A 48 52.49 41.16 63.21
C SER A 48 52.31 39.69 62.82
N ILE A 49 52.73 38.76 63.68
CA ILE A 49 52.55 37.32 63.46
C ILE A 49 51.07 36.95 63.49
N SER A 50 50.30 37.46 64.45
CA SER A 50 48.84 37.24 64.53
C SER A 50 48.12 37.77 63.28
N HIS A 51 48.52 38.94 62.79
CA HIS A 51 48.01 39.49 61.54
C HIS A 51 48.34 38.59 60.34
N MET A 52 49.58 38.11 60.22
CA MET A 52 49.97 37.14 59.19
C MET A 52 49.20 35.82 59.30
N ILE A 53 48.98 35.28 60.51
CA ILE A 53 48.19 34.06 60.72
C ILE A 53 46.75 34.27 60.23
N ASN A 54 46.14 35.41 60.56
CA ASN A 54 44.79 35.72 60.12
C ASN A 54 44.69 35.87 58.59
N GLN A 55 45.69 36.51 57.97
CA GLN A 55 45.77 36.62 56.51
C GLN A 55 45.90 35.25 55.84
N VAL A 56 46.80 34.39 56.35
CA VAL A 56 46.99 33.02 55.85
C VAL A 56 45.74 32.16 56.04
N ASN A 57 45.04 32.31 57.18
CA ASN A 57 43.79 31.59 57.42
C ASN A 57 42.70 32.04 56.44
N LYS A 58 42.59 33.35 56.17
CA LYS A 58 41.67 33.87 55.16
C LYS A 58 41.98 33.34 53.77
N GLU A 59 43.26 33.35 53.36
CA GLU A 59 43.68 32.76 52.08
C GLU A 59 43.43 31.25 52.02
N SER A 60 43.59 30.54 53.14
CA SER A 60 43.30 29.10 53.25
C SER A 60 41.81 28.81 53.07
N GLU A 61 40.93 29.58 53.69
CA GLU A 61 39.48 29.46 53.50
C GLU A 61 39.06 29.79 52.07
N GLU A 62 39.59 30.87 51.49
CA GLU A 62 39.34 31.19 50.07
C GLU A 62 39.82 30.08 49.13
N ARG A 63 40.96 29.43 49.41
CA ARG A 63 41.43 28.27 48.64
C ARG A 63 40.52 27.06 48.82
N LYS A 64 40.04 26.79 50.03
CA LYS A 64 39.08 25.69 50.29
C LYS A 64 37.77 25.90 49.53
N GLU A 65 37.26 27.12 49.47
CA GLU A 65 36.07 27.45 48.69
C GLU A 65 36.28 27.23 47.19
N ARG A 66 37.39 27.73 46.62
CA ARG A 66 37.73 27.47 45.21
C ARG A 66 37.85 25.98 44.90
N ILE A 67 38.46 25.19 45.79
CA ILE A 67 38.56 23.73 45.63
C ILE A 67 37.17 23.07 45.66
N LYS A 68 36.26 23.52 46.54
CA LYS A 68 34.87 23.02 46.57
C LYS A 68 34.14 23.34 45.26
N GLU A 69 34.30 24.54 44.72
CA GLU A 69 33.71 24.94 43.45
C GLU A 69 34.26 24.12 42.28
N MET A 70 35.58 23.93 42.20
CA MET A 70 36.18 23.08 41.16
C MET A 70 35.68 21.62 41.24
N LYS A 71 35.55 21.06 42.44
CA LYS A 71 34.97 19.71 42.62
C LYS A 71 33.53 19.64 42.10
N LYS A 72 32.69 20.64 42.40
CA LYS A 72 31.30 20.70 41.89
C LYS A 72 31.25 20.79 40.35
N ILE A 73 32.14 21.58 39.73
CA ILE A 73 32.21 21.71 38.27
C ILE A 73 32.63 20.37 37.64
N GLN A 74 33.64 19.71 38.22
CA GLN A 74 34.12 18.42 37.73
C GLN A 74 33.06 17.31 37.85
N GLU A 75 32.34 17.27 38.98
CA GLU A 75 31.25 16.31 39.20
C GLU A 75 30.07 16.56 38.25
N ASN A 76 29.71 17.83 38.03
CA ASN A 76 28.70 18.21 37.03
C ASN A 76 29.12 17.84 35.60
N SER A 77 30.40 17.96 35.24
CA SER A 77 30.92 17.55 33.94
C SER A 77 30.80 16.03 33.73
N LYS A 78 31.23 15.23 34.72
CA LYS A 78 31.09 13.77 34.70
C LYS A 78 29.62 13.34 34.62
N ASN A 79 28.73 13.99 35.37
CA ASN A 79 27.30 13.72 35.33
C ASN A 79 26.68 14.08 33.96
N LYS A 80 27.12 15.18 33.33
CA LYS A 80 26.71 15.54 31.96
C LYS A 80 27.17 14.49 30.94
N GLN A 81 28.40 14.01 31.03
CA GLN A 81 28.90 12.94 30.16
C GLN A 81 28.09 11.64 30.36
N ALA A 82 27.88 11.21 31.60
CA ALA A 82 27.08 10.02 31.92
C ALA A 82 25.63 10.13 31.42
N THR A 83 24.99 11.28 31.61
CA THR A 83 23.62 11.53 31.12
C THR A 83 23.55 11.56 29.59
N SER A 84 24.55 12.12 28.91
CA SER A 84 24.64 12.08 27.44
C SER A 84 24.77 10.65 26.90
N HIS A 85 25.62 9.83 27.52
CA HIS A 85 25.74 8.41 27.18
C HIS A 85 24.45 7.65 27.47
N MET A 86 23.78 7.93 28.59
CA MET A 86 22.48 7.34 28.90
C MET A 86 21.43 7.69 27.83
N VAL A 87 21.41 8.95 27.35
CA VAL A 87 20.49 9.36 26.27
C VAL A 87 20.81 8.64 24.96
N THR A 88 22.09 8.49 24.60
CA THR A 88 22.50 7.75 23.40
C THR A 88 22.11 6.27 23.49
N LEU A 89 22.32 5.64 24.65
CA LEU A 89 21.91 4.25 24.89
C LEU A 89 20.38 4.09 24.82
N LYS A 90 19.62 5.02 25.40
CA LYS A 90 18.15 5.02 25.27
C LYS A 90 17.71 5.11 23.81
N LYS A 91 18.29 6.03 23.04
CA LYS A 91 18.01 6.14 21.59
C LYS A 91 18.34 4.85 20.84
N ALA A 92 19.43 4.18 21.21
CA ALA A 92 19.80 2.90 20.60
C ALA A 92 18.77 1.80 20.95
N ILE A 93 18.33 1.72 22.21
CA ILE A 93 17.27 0.80 22.64
C ILE A 93 15.98 1.06 21.87
N ASP A 94 15.52 2.32 21.79
CA ASP A 94 14.31 2.68 21.03
C ASP A 94 14.42 2.29 19.55
N GLN A 95 15.61 2.40 18.95
CA GLN A 95 15.86 1.94 17.58
C GLN A 95 15.81 0.41 17.46
N TYR A 96 16.34 -0.33 18.43
CA TYR A 96 16.26 -1.79 18.44
C TYR A 96 14.82 -2.27 18.66
N GLU A 97 14.04 -1.60 19.51
CA GLU A 97 12.62 -1.90 19.69
C GLU A 97 11.84 -1.71 18.39
N LYS A 98 12.03 -0.57 17.71
CA LYS A 98 11.42 -0.34 16.38
C LYS A 98 11.81 -1.40 15.35
N ARG A 99 13.08 -1.83 15.34
CA ARG A 99 13.55 -2.89 14.43
C ARG A 99 12.92 -4.24 14.77
N LYS A 100 12.78 -4.55 16.06
CA LYS A 100 12.10 -5.75 16.53
C LYS A 100 10.64 -5.74 16.11
N ASP A 101 9.93 -4.63 16.29
CA ASP A 101 8.51 -4.51 15.91
C ASP A 101 8.33 -4.66 14.39
N HIS A 102 9.18 -4.01 13.59
CA HIS A 102 9.19 -4.23 12.14
C HIS A 102 9.47 -5.69 11.73
N ALA A 103 10.36 -6.37 12.45
CA ALA A 103 10.63 -7.79 12.20
C ALA A 103 9.41 -8.66 12.59
N LEU A 104 8.71 -8.33 13.68
CA LEU A 104 7.47 -9.02 14.08
C LEU A 104 6.35 -8.82 13.05
N ASP A 105 6.15 -7.59 12.56
CA ASP A 105 5.19 -7.30 11.49
C ASP A 105 5.51 -8.09 10.22
N SER A 106 6.80 -8.17 9.86
CA SER A 106 7.25 -8.97 8.71
C SER A 106 6.98 -10.46 8.92
N VAL A 107 7.19 -10.99 10.12
CA VAL A 107 6.88 -12.38 10.45
C VAL A 107 5.38 -12.64 10.38
N GLU A 108 4.55 -11.70 10.83
CA GLU A 108 3.10 -11.81 10.74
C GLU A 108 2.61 -11.83 9.29
N LYS A 109 3.16 -10.95 8.43
CA LYS A 109 2.88 -10.96 6.98
C LYS A 109 3.23 -12.29 6.32
N VAL A 110 4.42 -12.83 6.64
CA VAL A 110 4.86 -14.14 6.10
C VAL A 110 3.97 -15.27 6.61
N LYS A 111 3.51 -15.23 7.87
CA LYS A 111 2.55 -16.23 8.39
C LYS A 111 1.23 -16.19 7.62
N LEU A 112 0.68 -15.00 7.38
CA LEU A 112 -0.55 -14.83 6.60
C LEU A 112 -0.37 -15.35 5.17
N GLU A 113 0.78 -15.08 4.54
CA GLU A 113 1.11 -15.61 3.22
C GLU A 113 1.18 -17.15 3.22
N ILE A 114 1.86 -17.74 4.19
CA ILE A 114 1.93 -19.20 4.36
C ILE A 114 0.52 -19.80 4.51
N ASP A 115 -0.35 -19.19 5.30
CA ASP A 115 -1.70 -19.69 5.51
C ASP A 115 -2.57 -19.55 4.25
N ASN A 116 -2.40 -18.47 3.48
CA ASN A 116 -3.04 -18.33 2.17
C ASN A 116 -2.54 -19.40 1.18
N LEU A 117 -1.24 -19.66 1.11
CA LEU A 117 -0.65 -20.70 0.27
C LEU A 117 -1.13 -22.10 0.70
N ARG A 118 -1.33 -22.35 2.00
CA ARG A 118 -1.90 -23.60 2.50
C ARG A 118 -3.35 -23.77 2.07
N LYS A 119 -4.17 -22.72 2.14
CA LYS A 119 -5.56 -22.74 1.64
C LYS A 119 -5.61 -23.02 0.14
N GLN A 120 -4.78 -22.33 -0.65
CA GLN A 120 -4.68 -22.57 -2.09
C GLN A 120 -4.26 -24.01 -2.40
N ARG A 121 -3.25 -24.54 -1.68
CA ARG A 121 -2.82 -25.94 -1.84
C ARG A 121 -3.95 -26.92 -1.52
N MET A 122 -4.74 -26.69 -0.46
CA MET A 122 -5.88 -27.54 -0.12
C MET A 122 -6.93 -27.56 -1.24
N LEU A 123 -7.26 -26.39 -1.80
CA LEU A 123 -8.20 -26.29 -2.93
C LEU A 123 -7.67 -27.04 -4.17
N CYS A 124 -6.37 -26.90 -4.48
CA CYS A 124 -5.77 -27.64 -5.60
C CYS A 124 -5.81 -29.16 -5.38
N ILE A 125 -5.57 -29.63 -4.15
CA ILE A 125 -5.66 -31.06 -3.82
C ILE A 125 -7.10 -31.55 -4.03
N GLU A 126 -8.10 -30.81 -3.56
CA GLU A 126 -9.51 -31.16 -3.74
C GLU A 126 -9.90 -31.20 -5.22
N GLN A 127 -9.44 -30.24 -6.03
CA GLN A 127 -9.64 -30.25 -7.47
C GLN A 127 -8.98 -31.47 -8.14
N ILE A 128 -7.77 -31.84 -7.74
CA ILE A 128 -7.08 -33.02 -8.25
C ILE A 128 -7.87 -34.29 -7.90
N ASP A 129 -8.35 -34.42 -6.66
CA ASP A 129 -9.13 -35.58 -6.23
C ASP A 129 -10.45 -35.69 -7.02
N ASN A 130 -11.09 -34.56 -7.30
CA ASN A 130 -12.31 -34.53 -8.12
C ASN A 130 -12.02 -34.94 -9.58
N LEU A 131 -10.96 -34.41 -10.18
CA LEU A 131 -10.54 -34.80 -11.53
C LEU A 131 -10.16 -36.28 -11.60
N GLN A 132 -9.50 -36.82 -10.58
CA GLN A 132 -9.18 -38.25 -10.51
C GLN A 132 -10.46 -39.11 -10.49
N LYS A 133 -11.47 -38.72 -9.69
CA LYS A 133 -12.76 -39.41 -9.67
C LYS A 133 -13.49 -39.32 -11.01
N GLU A 134 -13.40 -38.19 -11.72
CA GLU A 134 -13.98 -38.03 -13.05
C GLU A 134 -13.27 -38.90 -14.10
N ILE A 135 -11.94 -38.97 -14.05
CA ILE A 135 -11.15 -39.85 -14.91
C ILE A 135 -11.53 -41.31 -14.67
N GLU A 136 -11.66 -41.73 -13.41
CA GLU A 136 -12.05 -43.11 -13.06
C GLU A 136 -13.47 -43.43 -13.57
N LYS A 137 -14.42 -42.50 -13.41
CA LYS A 137 -15.78 -42.66 -13.97
C LYS A 137 -15.76 -42.77 -15.50
N SER A 138 -14.99 -41.91 -16.17
CA SER A 138 -14.87 -41.93 -17.63
C SER A 138 -14.20 -43.21 -18.14
N TYR A 139 -13.18 -43.69 -17.42
CA TYR A 139 -12.52 -44.97 -17.70
C TYR A 139 -13.52 -46.13 -17.61
N ASN A 140 -14.28 -46.21 -16.52
CA ASN A 140 -15.29 -47.26 -16.32
C ASN A 140 -16.40 -47.21 -17.39
N GLN A 141 -16.83 -46.01 -17.79
CA GLN A 141 -17.80 -45.85 -18.90
C GLN A 141 -17.23 -46.33 -20.23
N THR A 142 -15.96 -46.02 -20.51
CA THR A 142 -15.28 -46.44 -21.73
C THR A 142 -15.12 -47.96 -21.77
N GLU A 143 -14.78 -48.58 -20.64
CA GLU A 143 -14.68 -50.04 -20.50
C GLU A 143 -16.05 -50.71 -20.72
N GLN A 144 -17.13 -50.18 -20.14
CA GLN A 144 -18.49 -50.68 -20.38
C GLN A 144 -18.91 -50.59 -21.86
N LEU A 145 -18.58 -49.47 -22.52
CA LEU A 145 -18.86 -49.31 -23.96
C LEU A 145 -18.04 -50.27 -24.81
N ALA A 146 -16.78 -50.53 -24.44
CA ALA A 146 -15.93 -51.52 -25.12
C ALA A 146 -16.54 -52.93 -25.00
N GLU A 147 -16.96 -53.34 -23.80
CA GLU A 147 -17.64 -54.63 -23.60
C GLU A 147 -18.95 -54.74 -24.40
N GLU A 148 -19.76 -53.67 -24.43
CA GLU A 148 -21.00 -53.67 -25.20
C GLU A 148 -20.71 -53.79 -26.71
N ASN A 149 -19.67 -53.12 -27.19
CA ASN A 149 -19.25 -53.19 -28.58
C ASN A 149 -18.77 -54.60 -28.95
N ASP A 150 -17.99 -55.24 -28.09
CA ASP A 150 -17.56 -56.64 -28.28
C ASP A 150 -18.76 -57.59 -28.33
N ARG A 151 -19.75 -57.42 -27.44
CA ARG A 151 -21.00 -58.20 -27.49
C ARG A 151 -21.77 -57.97 -28.79
N LYS A 152 -21.82 -56.73 -29.29
CA LYS A 152 -22.45 -56.40 -30.58
C LYS A 152 -21.70 -57.04 -31.74
N ALA A 153 -20.37 -56.99 -31.74
CA ALA A 153 -19.54 -57.62 -32.75
C ALA A 153 -19.76 -59.14 -32.78
N GLN A 154 -19.76 -59.80 -31.61
CA GLN A 154 -20.07 -61.24 -31.51
C GLN A 154 -21.46 -61.59 -32.05
N LYS A 155 -22.49 -60.83 -31.67
CA LYS A 155 -23.87 -61.02 -32.20
C LYS A 155 -23.92 -60.83 -33.71
N SER A 156 -23.21 -59.84 -34.25
CA SER A 156 -23.13 -59.62 -35.69
C SER A 156 -22.51 -60.81 -36.41
N VAL A 157 -21.41 -61.36 -35.88
CA VAL A 157 -20.77 -62.57 -36.43
C VAL A 157 -21.71 -63.78 -36.39
N MET A 158 -22.41 -64.00 -35.26
CA MET A 158 -23.40 -65.07 -35.15
C MET A 158 -24.55 -64.91 -36.17
N ASN A 159 -25.06 -63.70 -36.34
CA ASN A 159 -26.12 -63.42 -37.30
C ASN A 159 -25.64 -63.62 -38.75
N GLN A 160 -24.40 -63.24 -39.07
CA GLN A 160 -23.79 -63.50 -40.38
C GLN A 160 -23.65 -64.99 -40.64
N GLN A 161 -23.23 -65.78 -39.65
CA GLN A 161 -23.14 -67.23 -39.76
C GLN A 161 -24.52 -67.86 -40.01
N GLN A 162 -25.54 -67.49 -39.23
CA GLN A 162 -26.91 -67.97 -39.43
C GLN A 162 -27.43 -67.61 -40.83
N MET A 163 -27.08 -66.41 -41.33
CA MET A 163 -27.47 -66.01 -42.68
C MET A 163 -26.76 -66.81 -43.76
N TYR A 164 -25.51 -67.16 -43.57
CA TYR A 164 -24.77 -68.05 -44.46
C TYR A 164 -25.41 -69.45 -44.49
N ASP A 165 -25.71 -70.02 -43.31
CA ASP A 165 -26.33 -71.36 -43.20
C ASP A 165 -27.72 -71.38 -43.87
N LEU A 166 -28.54 -70.34 -43.68
CA LEU A 166 -29.83 -70.19 -44.34
C LEU A 166 -29.71 -70.07 -45.86
N ARG A 167 -28.69 -69.35 -46.36
CA ARG A 167 -28.42 -69.26 -47.80
C ARG A 167 -28.04 -70.62 -48.37
N GLN A 168 -27.14 -71.34 -47.71
CA GLN A 168 -26.72 -72.68 -48.13
C GLN A 168 -27.92 -73.64 -48.17
N LYS A 169 -28.77 -73.63 -47.13
CA LYS A 169 -29.98 -74.45 -47.12
C LYS A 169 -30.95 -74.09 -48.25
N ASN A 170 -31.19 -72.80 -48.47
CA ASN A 170 -32.03 -72.34 -49.57
C ASN A 170 -31.48 -72.76 -50.95
N ASP A 171 -30.17 -72.76 -51.13
CA ASP A 171 -29.57 -73.19 -52.40
C ASP A 171 -29.65 -74.71 -52.59
N MET A 172 -29.52 -75.49 -51.51
CA MET A 172 -29.82 -76.93 -51.54
C MET A 172 -31.30 -77.19 -51.88
N ASP A 173 -32.23 -76.47 -51.25
CA ASP A 173 -33.66 -76.60 -51.50
C ASP A 173 -34.02 -76.18 -52.94
N LYS A 174 -33.39 -75.14 -53.49
CA LYS A 174 -33.54 -74.81 -54.92
C LYS A 174 -33.05 -75.95 -55.82
N GLU A 175 -31.91 -76.57 -55.50
CA GLU A 175 -31.38 -77.68 -56.29
C GLU A 175 -32.32 -78.91 -56.23
N THR A 176 -32.89 -79.22 -55.07
CA THR A 176 -33.86 -80.31 -54.93
C THR A 176 -35.15 -80.00 -55.71
N TYR A 177 -35.71 -78.79 -55.58
CA TYR A 177 -36.87 -78.38 -56.34
C TYR A 177 -36.62 -78.38 -57.85
N GLN A 178 -35.43 -77.97 -58.30
CA GLN A 178 -35.07 -78.03 -59.71
C GLN A 178 -35.03 -79.48 -60.21
N LYS A 179 -34.41 -80.41 -59.46
CA LYS A 179 -34.41 -81.84 -59.79
C LYS A 179 -35.82 -82.43 -59.83
N GLU A 180 -36.67 -82.08 -58.87
CA GLU A 180 -38.07 -82.51 -58.85
C GLU A 180 -38.85 -81.97 -60.05
N LEU A 181 -38.65 -80.69 -60.39
CA LEU A 181 -39.26 -80.04 -61.54
C LEU A 181 -38.81 -80.70 -62.85
N ASP A 182 -37.52 -80.97 -63.01
CA ASP A 182 -36.97 -81.65 -64.18
C ASP A 182 -37.53 -83.08 -64.30
N SER A 183 -37.66 -83.80 -63.18
CA SER A 183 -38.29 -85.14 -63.15
C SER A 183 -39.77 -85.10 -63.54
N LEU A 184 -40.50 -84.06 -63.13
CA LEU A 184 -41.90 -83.82 -63.49
C LEU A 184 -42.01 -83.46 -64.97
N GLN A 185 -41.15 -82.60 -65.49
CA GLN A 185 -41.09 -82.27 -66.91
C GLN A 185 -40.78 -83.50 -67.77
N TYR A 186 -39.87 -84.35 -67.31
CA TYR A 186 -39.54 -85.62 -67.96
C TYR A 186 -40.77 -86.54 -67.98
N ARG A 187 -41.43 -86.76 -66.84
CA ARG A 187 -42.68 -87.53 -66.75
C ARG A 187 -43.79 -86.95 -67.62
N MET A 188 -43.95 -85.64 -67.67
CA MET A 188 -44.92 -84.97 -68.53
C MET A 188 -44.60 -85.15 -70.02
N LYS A 189 -43.33 -85.11 -70.41
CA LYS A 189 -42.92 -85.41 -71.79
C LYS A 189 -43.21 -86.87 -72.15
N GLU A 190 -42.92 -87.81 -71.26
CA GLU A 190 -43.28 -89.23 -71.45
C GLU A 190 -44.80 -89.42 -71.53
N GLU A 191 -45.57 -88.79 -70.64
CA GLU A 191 -47.04 -88.86 -70.66
C GLU A 191 -47.62 -88.21 -71.92
N LYS A 192 -47.04 -87.10 -72.39
CA LYS A 192 -47.44 -86.45 -73.65
C LYS A 192 -47.14 -87.35 -74.84
N VAL A 193 -45.96 -87.98 -74.90
CA VAL A 193 -45.64 -88.96 -75.94
C VAL A 193 -46.57 -90.18 -75.85
N ARG A 194 -46.91 -90.64 -74.65
CA ARG A 194 -47.88 -91.73 -74.42
C ARG A 194 -49.29 -91.34 -74.85
N ARG A 195 -49.75 -90.12 -74.53
CA ARG A 195 -51.03 -89.56 -74.99
C ARG A 195 -51.04 -89.31 -76.49
N GLU A 196 -49.95 -88.87 -77.11
CA GLU A 196 -49.86 -88.75 -78.56
C GLU A 196 -49.90 -90.12 -79.24
N ARG A 197 -49.31 -91.15 -78.63
CA ARG A 197 -49.44 -92.56 -79.08
C ARG A 197 -50.87 -93.08 -78.91
N LEU A 198 -51.55 -92.76 -77.80
CA LEU A 198 -52.97 -93.11 -77.58
C LEU A 198 -53.93 -92.32 -78.47
N ASN A 199 -53.73 -91.02 -78.65
CA ASN A 199 -54.55 -90.16 -79.51
C ASN A 199 -54.38 -90.50 -81.00
N LYS A 200 -53.21 -91.02 -81.40
CA LYS A 200 -53.03 -91.61 -82.74
C LYS A 200 -53.75 -92.96 -82.92
N SER A 201 -54.17 -93.63 -81.84
CA SER A 201 -54.96 -94.88 -81.90
C SER A 201 -56.43 -94.72 -81.49
N MET A 202 -56.86 -93.55 -81.04
CA MET A 202 -58.24 -93.24 -80.63
C MET A 202 -58.75 -91.97 -81.32
N ASN A 203 -58.64 -91.95 -82.65
CA ASN A 203 -59.34 -90.96 -83.50
C ASN A 203 -60.41 -91.63 -84.36
N THR A 204 -61.18 -92.53 -83.74
CA THR A 204 -62.47 -93.03 -84.24
C THR A 204 -63.35 -93.42 -83.06
N HIS A 205 -64.54 -92.82 -82.98
CA HIS A 205 -65.71 -93.13 -82.14
C HIS A 205 -65.94 -92.36 -80.82
N ASN A 206 -66.94 -91.47 -80.91
CA ASN A 206 -68.09 -91.22 -80.02
C ASN A 206 -67.85 -90.78 -78.55
N ARG A 207 -68.36 -89.62 -78.10
CA ARG A 207 -69.76 -89.20 -77.78
C ARG A 207 -70.29 -89.78 -76.44
N ILE A 208 -70.87 -88.88 -75.61
CA ILE A 208 -71.95 -89.07 -74.60
C ILE A 208 -71.48 -89.42 -73.17
N GLU A 209 -71.57 -88.47 -72.22
CA GLU A 209 -72.52 -88.39 -71.05
C GLU A 209 -72.24 -89.45 -69.95
N ARG A 210 -72.51 -89.34 -68.64
CA ARG A 210 -73.18 -88.42 -67.71
C ARG A 210 -72.96 -89.00 -66.28
N SER A 211 -73.09 -88.14 -65.26
CA SER A 211 -73.77 -88.35 -63.95
C SER A 211 -73.34 -89.41 -62.91
N GLY A 212 -73.53 -89.03 -61.64
CA GLY A 212 -73.74 -89.88 -60.45
C GLY A 212 -72.73 -89.56 -59.36
N ASP A 213 -72.97 -88.69 -58.37
CA ASP A 213 -74.10 -88.58 -57.42
C ASP A 213 -74.35 -89.88 -56.65
N VAL A 214 -73.79 -89.96 -55.43
CA VAL A 214 -74.18 -90.91 -54.38
C VAL A 214 -74.15 -90.18 -53.03
N LEU A 215 -75.37 -89.98 -52.53
CA LEU A 215 -75.80 -89.60 -51.18
C LEU A 215 -75.39 -90.64 -50.11
N ILE A 216 -75.67 -90.28 -48.83
CA ILE A 216 -75.74 -91.11 -47.59
C ILE A 216 -74.48 -90.91 -46.70
N ASP A 217 -74.51 -90.52 -45.42
CA ASP A 217 -75.59 -90.28 -44.47
C ASP A 217 -75.09 -89.39 -43.31
N THR A 218 -76.04 -88.74 -42.65
CA THR A 218 -76.07 -88.38 -41.22
C THR A 218 -74.76 -88.13 -40.47
N PHE A 219 -74.31 -86.89 -40.44
CA PHE A 219 -73.88 -86.21 -39.21
C PHE A 219 -74.33 -84.75 -39.33
N ASP A 220 -74.71 -84.11 -38.23
CA ASP A 220 -75.16 -82.71 -38.11
C ASP A 220 -74.05 -81.70 -38.53
N THR A 221 -73.66 -81.77 -39.78
CA THR A 221 -72.62 -81.00 -40.44
C THR A 221 -73.14 -79.62 -40.79
N SER A 222 -74.44 -79.47 -41.03
CA SER A 222 -75.11 -78.18 -41.25
C SER A 222 -75.01 -77.28 -40.03
N GLY A 223 -75.25 -77.79 -38.82
CA GLY A 223 -75.11 -77.02 -37.57
C GLY A 223 -73.67 -76.60 -37.27
N VAL A 224 -72.70 -77.49 -37.48
CA VAL A 224 -71.27 -77.21 -37.29
C VAL A 224 -70.74 -76.23 -38.35
N LEU A 225 -71.12 -76.38 -39.62
CA LEU A 225 -70.78 -75.41 -40.66
C LEU A 225 -71.40 -74.05 -40.36
N LYS A 226 -72.66 -73.99 -39.92
CA LYS A 226 -73.33 -72.72 -39.60
C LYS A 226 -72.64 -72.01 -38.43
N ARG A 227 -72.23 -72.73 -37.37
CA ARG A 227 -71.44 -72.15 -36.26
C ARG A 227 -70.03 -71.73 -36.69
N ARG A 228 -69.37 -72.51 -37.55
CA ARG A 228 -68.04 -72.18 -38.07
C ARG A 228 -68.09 -70.97 -39.00
N LEU A 229 -69.12 -70.88 -39.85
CA LEU A 229 -69.42 -69.75 -40.71
C LEU A 229 -69.75 -68.51 -39.89
N GLN A 230 -70.58 -68.61 -38.84
CA GLN A 230 -70.83 -67.49 -37.92
C GLN A 230 -69.56 -67.00 -37.21
N LYS A 231 -68.69 -67.91 -36.76
CA LYS A 231 -67.38 -67.54 -36.19
C LYS A 231 -66.48 -66.85 -37.21
N ILE A 232 -66.49 -67.29 -38.48
CA ILE A 232 -65.74 -66.66 -39.58
C ILE A 232 -66.31 -65.27 -39.89
N ILE A 233 -67.64 -65.13 -39.96
CA ILE A 233 -68.32 -63.85 -40.17
C ILE A 233 -67.99 -62.88 -39.03
N TYR A 234 -68.02 -63.34 -37.77
CA TYR A 234 -67.66 -62.52 -36.62
C TYR A 234 -66.20 -62.06 -36.69
N LYS A 235 -65.26 -62.99 -36.98
CA LYS A 235 -63.84 -62.65 -37.17
C LYS A 235 -63.63 -61.70 -38.35
N ASN A 236 -64.37 -61.85 -39.44
CA ASN A 236 -64.31 -60.91 -40.56
C ASN A 236 -64.88 -59.55 -40.20
N LYS A 237 -65.97 -59.48 -39.42
CA LYS A 237 -66.54 -58.22 -38.96
C LYS A 237 -65.58 -57.45 -38.05
N GLU A 238 -64.88 -58.15 -37.14
CA GLU A 238 -63.83 -57.56 -36.32
C GLU A 238 -62.62 -57.11 -37.16
N LYS A 239 -62.21 -57.90 -38.16
CA LYS A 239 -61.16 -57.48 -39.10
C LYS A 239 -61.54 -56.23 -39.89
N VAL A 240 -62.77 -56.17 -40.41
CA VAL A 240 -63.29 -54.98 -41.11
C VAL A 240 -63.31 -53.79 -40.16
N ARG A 241 -63.76 -53.95 -38.92
CA ARG A 241 -63.74 -52.90 -37.91
C ARG A 241 -62.33 -52.38 -37.61
N LEU A 242 -61.35 -53.27 -37.48
CA LEU A 242 -59.95 -52.89 -37.29
C LEU A 242 -59.41 -52.15 -38.52
N ILE A 243 -59.69 -52.64 -39.72
CA ILE A 243 -59.31 -51.98 -40.98
C ILE A 243 -59.94 -50.58 -41.05
N ASP A 244 -61.23 -50.43 -40.75
CA ASP A 244 -61.91 -49.13 -40.73
C ASP A 244 -61.30 -48.16 -39.71
N GLN A 245 -60.85 -48.68 -38.55
CA GLN A 245 -60.13 -47.88 -37.57
C GLN A 245 -58.74 -47.47 -38.07
N TYR A 246 -57.99 -48.36 -38.73
CA TYR A 246 -56.71 -48.03 -39.35
C TYR A 246 -56.87 -47.00 -40.46
N ILE A 247 -57.88 -47.14 -41.32
CA ILE A 247 -58.20 -46.17 -42.38
C ILE A 247 -58.51 -44.82 -41.77
N ARG A 248 -59.34 -44.76 -40.72
CA ARG A 248 -59.66 -43.49 -40.04
C ARG A 248 -58.41 -42.83 -39.43
N ASN A 249 -57.54 -43.60 -38.81
CA ASN A 249 -56.29 -43.08 -38.27
C ASN A 249 -55.37 -42.59 -39.40
N MET A 250 -55.32 -43.31 -40.52
CA MET A 250 -54.54 -42.91 -41.70
C MET A 250 -55.08 -41.62 -42.32
N THR A 251 -56.41 -41.44 -42.42
CA THR A 251 -56.99 -40.18 -42.90
C THR A 251 -56.68 -39.00 -41.99
N ILE A 252 -56.68 -39.20 -40.67
CA ILE A 252 -56.30 -38.14 -39.72
C ILE A 252 -54.82 -37.76 -39.89
N ILE A 253 -53.95 -38.76 -40.09
CA ILE A 253 -52.52 -38.54 -40.34
C ILE A 253 -52.32 -37.81 -41.67
N ASP A 254 -53.01 -38.21 -42.74
CA ASP A 254 -52.95 -37.56 -44.04
C ASP A 254 -53.45 -36.11 -43.98
N ASP A 255 -54.55 -35.84 -43.27
CA ASP A 255 -55.06 -34.48 -43.06
C ASP A 255 -54.05 -33.60 -42.29
N ALA A 256 -53.42 -34.16 -41.25
CA ALA A 256 -52.37 -33.45 -40.51
C ALA A 256 -51.14 -33.15 -41.38
N PHE A 257 -50.71 -34.11 -42.22
CA PHE A 257 -49.62 -33.88 -43.17
C PHE A 257 -49.97 -32.85 -44.23
N ASN A 258 -51.19 -32.85 -44.75
CA ASN A 258 -51.68 -31.84 -45.68
C ASN A 258 -51.69 -30.46 -45.03
N GLN A 259 -52.14 -30.34 -43.78
CA GLN A 259 -52.11 -29.08 -43.04
C GLN A 259 -50.67 -28.57 -42.82
N ILE A 260 -49.74 -29.45 -42.46
CA ILE A 260 -48.32 -29.09 -42.32
C ILE A 260 -47.75 -28.65 -43.67
N LYS A 261 -48.08 -29.35 -44.76
CA LYS A 261 -47.65 -29.03 -46.11
C LYS A 261 -48.17 -27.67 -46.59
N GLU A 262 -49.43 -27.35 -46.31
CA GLU A 262 -50.02 -26.04 -46.61
C GLU A 262 -49.37 -24.92 -45.79
N THR A 263 -49.09 -25.17 -44.52
CA THR A 263 -48.54 -24.14 -43.62
C THR A 263 -47.04 -23.89 -43.86
N THR A 264 -46.27 -24.96 -44.08
CA THR A 264 -44.80 -24.89 -44.23
C THR A 264 -44.36 -24.73 -45.68
N GLY A 265 -45.21 -25.05 -46.65
CA GLY A 265 -44.87 -25.08 -48.07
C GLY A 265 -43.97 -26.26 -48.49
N ILE A 266 -43.59 -27.14 -47.55
CA ILE A 266 -42.72 -28.28 -47.81
C ILE A 266 -43.56 -29.44 -48.32
N THR A 267 -43.29 -29.90 -49.54
CA THR A 267 -44.10 -30.95 -50.18
C THR A 267 -43.60 -32.37 -49.94
N ASP A 268 -42.32 -32.53 -49.55
CA ASP A 268 -41.69 -33.82 -49.30
C ASP A 268 -41.81 -34.24 -47.82
N ILE A 269 -42.35 -35.44 -47.60
CA ILE A 269 -42.59 -36.01 -46.27
C ILE A 269 -41.27 -36.23 -45.54
N VAL A 270 -40.21 -36.63 -46.26
CA VAL A 270 -38.88 -36.87 -45.67
C VAL A 270 -38.25 -35.56 -45.21
N GLU A 271 -38.46 -34.48 -45.96
CA GLU A 271 -37.99 -33.14 -45.60
C GLU A 271 -38.74 -32.59 -44.38
N ILE A 272 -40.06 -32.80 -44.28
CA ILE A 272 -40.85 -32.46 -43.08
C ILE A 272 -40.32 -33.21 -41.86
N GLN A 273 -40.07 -34.52 -41.98
CA GLN A 273 -39.54 -35.33 -40.89
C GLN A 273 -38.16 -34.84 -40.44
N ASN A 274 -37.25 -34.59 -41.37
CA ASN A 274 -35.91 -34.11 -41.06
C ASN A 274 -35.94 -32.71 -40.43
N THR A 275 -36.87 -31.85 -40.86
CA THR A 275 -37.07 -30.52 -40.28
C THR A 275 -37.62 -30.63 -38.86
N PHE A 276 -38.55 -31.56 -38.62
CA PHE A 276 -39.08 -31.84 -37.28
C PHE A 276 -37.98 -32.34 -36.35
N ILE A 277 -37.19 -33.34 -36.75
CA ILE A 277 -36.07 -33.87 -35.96
C ILE A 277 -35.07 -32.75 -35.63
N LYS A 278 -34.69 -31.92 -36.61
CA LYS A 278 -33.80 -30.78 -36.35
C LYS A 278 -34.40 -29.76 -35.40
N SER A 279 -35.69 -29.47 -35.53
CA SER A 279 -36.38 -28.55 -34.62
C SER A 279 -36.47 -29.11 -33.20
N GLU A 280 -36.63 -30.43 -33.05
CA GLU A 280 -36.66 -31.12 -31.76
C GLU A 280 -35.27 -31.14 -31.12
N GLU A 281 -34.21 -31.43 -31.89
CA GLU A 281 -32.82 -31.34 -31.45
C GLU A 281 -32.44 -29.91 -31.01
N GLN A 282 -32.88 -28.90 -31.77
CA GLN A 282 -32.70 -27.50 -31.40
C GLN A 282 -33.44 -27.15 -30.11
N ASN A 283 -34.68 -27.63 -29.96
CA ASN A 283 -35.47 -27.37 -28.76
C ASN A 283 -34.87 -28.05 -27.52
N TYR A 284 -34.36 -29.28 -27.67
CA TYR A 284 -33.62 -29.98 -26.62
C TYR A 284 -32.33 -29.25 -26.23
N SER A 285 -31.60 -28.75 -27.23
CA SER A 285 -30.40 -27.91 -27.01
C SER A 285 -30.76 -26.62 -26.27
N LEU A 286 -31.89 -25.99 -26.60
CA LEU A 286 -32.38 -24.79 -25.94
C LEU A 286 -32.72 -25.06 -24.47
N LEU A 287 -33.40 -26.18 -24.19
CA LEU A 287 -33.73 -26.60 -22.82
C LEU A 287 -32.47 -26.82 -21.99
N THR A 288 -31.48 -27.51 -22.57
CA THR A 288 -30.17 -27.73 -21.93
C THR A 288 -29.46 -26.40 -21.66
N TYR A 289 -29.53 -25.46 -22.61
CA TYR A 289 -28.96 -24.13 -22.42
C TYR A 289 -29.66 -23.33 -21.31
N VAL A 290 -30.99 -23.41 -21.21
CA VAL A 290 -31.75 -22.81 -20.10
C VAL A 290 -31.33 -23.42 -18.76
N ASP A 291 -31.10 -24.72 -18.69
CA ASP A 291 -30.60 -25.38 -17.47
C ASP A 291 -29.21 -24.88 -17.08
N VAL A 292 -28.30 -24.74 -18.05
CA VAL A 292 -26.96 -24.17 -17.82
C VAL A 292 -27.06 -22.72 -17.34
N LEU A 293 -27.94 -21.91 -17.94
CA LEU A 293 -28.17 -20.53 -17.50
C LEU A 293 -28.74 -20.47 -16.07
N ASN A 294 -29.67 -21.37 -15.72
CA ASN A 294 -30.19 -21.45 -14.36
C ASN A 294 -29.08 -21.81 -13.36
N GLN A 295 -28.21 -22.76 -13.69
CA GLN A 295 -27.04 -23.07 -12.86
C GLN A 295 -26.09 -21.88 -12.72
N GLN A 296 -25.86 -21.13 -13.79
CA GLN A 296 -25.04 -19.90 -13.73
C GLN A 296 -25.70 -18.80 -12.89
N ILE A 297 -27.03 -18.63 -12.98
CA ILE A 297 -27.78 -17.69 -12.15
C ILE A 297 -27.65 -18.05 -10.67
N ASP A 298 -27.77 -19.32 -10.32
CA ASP A 298 -27.64 -19.77 -8.93
C ASP A 298 -26.22 -19.59 -8.42
N HIS A 299 -25.21 -19.91 -9.24
CA HIS A 299 -23.81 -19.64 -8.91
C HIS A 299 -23.53 -18.14 -8.67
N MET A 300 -24.08 -17.26 -9.53
CA MET A 300 -23.94 -15.81 -9.38
C MET A 300 -24.67 -15.29 -8.13
N LYS A 301 -25.82 -15.87 -7.77
CA LYS A 301 -26.53 -15.53 -6.52
C LYS A 301 -25.72 -15.93 -5.30
N ASP A 302 -25.12 -17.11 -5.31
CA ASP A 302 -24.26 -17.58 -4.22
C ASP A 302 -23.05 -16.66 -4.04
N GLN A 303 -22.39 -16.26 -5.12
CA GLN A 303 -21.30 -15.28 -5.08
C GLN A 303 -21.77 -13.92 -4.53
N ASN A 304 -22.93 -13.43 -4.96
CA ASN A 304 -23.48 -12.17 -4.44
C ASN A 304 -23.82 -12.27 -2.95
N ASN A 305 -24.33 -13.40 -2.49
CA ASN A 305 -24.60 -13.64 -1.07
C ASN A 305 -23.29 -13.68 -0.26
N GLU A 306 -22.25 -14.37 -0.76
CA GLU A 306 -20.94 -14.41 -0.11
C GLU A 306 -20.30 -13.02 -0.01
N ILE A 307 -20.37 -12.23 -1.08
CA ILE A 307 -19.88 -10.84 -1.09
C ILE A 307 -20.68 -9.99 -0.10
N SER A 308 -22.00 -10.12 -0.08
CA SER A 308 -22.86 -9.37 0.85
C SER A 308 -22.54 -9.71 2.31
N GLN A 309 -22.28 -10.99 2.61
CA GLN A 309 -21.86 -11.43 3.93
C GLN A 309 -20.49 -10.84 4.31
N LYS A 310 -19.52 -10.83 3.40
CA LYS A 310 -18.21 -10.20 3.62
C LYS A 310 -18.32 -8.69 3.87
N ILE A 311 -19.23 -8.00 3.17
CA ILE A 311 -19.50 -6.58 3.41
C ILE A 311 -20.05 -6.39 4.82
N GLU A 312 -21.02 -7.20 5.24
CA GLU A 312 -21.60 -7.10 6.59
C GLU A 312 -20.56 -7.37 7.69
N GLU A 313 -19.69 -8.36 7.49
CA GLU A 313 -18.58 -8.66 8.41
C GLU A 313 -17.59 -7.49 8.51
N GLN A 314 -17.21 -6.90 7.38
CA GLN A 314 -16.33 -5.73 7.35
C GLN A 314 -16.98 -4.49 7.97
N GLU A 315 -18.28 -4.29 7.80
CA GLU A 315 -19.01 -3.21 8.45
C GLU A 315 -19.00 -3.38 9.98
N LYS A 316 -19.26 -4.59 10.48
CA LYS A 316 -19.15 -4.90 11.92
C LYS A 316 -17.73 -4.66 12.43
N GLU A 317 -16.71 -5.15 11.73
CA GLU A 317 -15.31 -4.94 12.11
C GLU A 317 -14.95 -3.45 12.12
N ASN A 318 -15.43 -2.67 11.16
CA ASN A 318 -15.21 -1.22 11.13
C ASN A 318 -15.91 -0.49 12.28
N VAL A 319 -17.12 -0.92 12.66
CA VAL A 319 -17.82 -0.38 13.83
C VAL A 319 -17.07 -0.72 15.11
N ASP A 320 -16.56 -1.96 15.24
CA ASP A 320 -15.78 -2.39 16.40
C ASP A 320 -14.43 -1.66 16.48
N LYS A 321 -13.72 -1.50 15.36
CA LYS A 321 -12.51 -0.66 15.28
C LYS A 321 -12.80 0.77 15.70
N LYS A 322 -13.89 1.37 15.21
CA LYS A 322 -14.32 2.72 15.63
C LYS A 322 -14.63 2.77 17.13
N ARG A 323 -15.26 1.74 17.70
CA ARG A 323 -15.53 1.63 19.14
C ARG A 323 -14.24 1.53 19.94
N VAL A 324 -13.27 0.72 19.52
CA VAL A 324 -11.95 0.57 20.15
C VAL A 324 -11.16 1.89 20.10
N LEU A 325 -11.16 2.56 18.94
CA LEU A 325 -10.57 3.90 18.75
C LEU A 325 -11.23 4.96 19.64
N LEU A 326 -12.53 4.87 19.89
CA LEU A 326 -13.26 5.78 20.79
C LEU A 326 -13.08 5.46 22.27
N SER A 327 -12.68 4.23 22.62
CA SER A 327 -12.56 3.76 24.01
C SER A 327 -11.12 3.74 24.54
N THR A 328 -10.12 4.09 23.74
CA THR A 328 -8.73 4.26 24.20
C THR A 328 -8.48 5.71 24.68
N PRO A 329 -8.23 5.95 25.98
CA PRO A 329 -8.11 7.31 26.54
C PRO A 329 -6.89 8.11 26.06
N ASP A 330 -5.89 7.45 25.47
CA ASP A 330 -4.64 8.09 25.04
C ASP A 330 -4.73 8.70 23.64
N ASP A 331 -5.60 8.19 22.77
CA ASP A 331 -5.82 8.76 21.44
C ASP A 331 -6.66 10.04 21.51
N GLU A 332 -7.57 10.17 22.47
CA GLU A 332 -8.32 11.43 22.67
C GLU A 332 -7.39 12.57 23.13
N LYS A 333 -6.38 12.25 23.96
CA LYS A 333 -5.33 13.21 24.35
C LYS A 333 -4.44 13.58 23.17
N PHE A 334 -4.06 12.60 22.34
CA PHE A 334 -3.29 12.87 21.14
C PHE A 334 -4.07 13.73 20.14
N ARG A 335 -5.36 13.42 19.93
CA ARG A 335 -6.24 14.21 19.05
C ARG A 335 -6.42 15.63 19.54
N LYS A 336 -6.65 15.85 20.84
CA LYS A 336 -6.70 17.20 21.46
C LYS A 336 -5.37 17.95 21.32
N LYS A 337 -4.24 17.25 21.36
CA LYS A 337 -2.90 17.83 21.15
C LYS A 337 -2.66 18.21 19.68
N VAL A 338 -3.08 17.36 18.74
CA VAL A 338 -3.00 17.66 17.30
C VAL A 338 -3.94 18.82 16.95
N GLU A 339 -5.16 18.81 17.47
CA GLU A 339 -6.16 19.86 17.24
C GLU A 339 -5.71 21.21 17.82
N SER A 340 -5.04 21.22 18.97
CA SER A 340 -4.45 22.45 19.51
C SER A 340 -3.26 22.94 18.68
N MET A 341 -2.38 22.04 18.20
CA MET A 341 -1.32 22.42 17.26
C MET A 341 -1.85 22.95 15.93
N LEU A 342 -2.93 22.36 15.40
CA LEU A 342 -3.60 22.82 14.19
C LEU A 342 -4.17 24.23 14.36
N LYS A 343 -4.85 24.51 15.48
CA LYS A 343 -5.34 25.86 15.79
C LYS A 343 -4.21 26.87 15.90
N VAL A 344 -3.09 26.52 16.53
CA VAL A 344 -1.92 27.42 16.62
C VAL A 344 -1.33 27.70 15.23
N LYS A 345 -1.19 26.69 14.39
CA LYS A 345 -0.70 26.86 13.01
C LYS A 345 -1.67 27.65 12.13
N GLN A 346 -2.97 27.42 12.26
CA GLN A 346 -4.01 28.19 11.59
C GLN A 346 -3.95 29.67 11.98
N ASN A 347 -3.80 29.95 13.29
CA ASN A 347 -3.67 31.33 13.77
C ASN A 347 -2.40 32.00 13.24
N SER A 348 -1.26 31.30 13.23
CA SER A 348 -0.01 31.83 12.66
C SER A 348 -0.12 32.08 11.15
N ALA A 349 -0.82 31.21 10.41
CA ALA A 349 -1.09 31.41 8.99
C ALA A 349 -2.02 32.62 8.76
N ASN A 350 -3.06 32.78 9.58
CA ASN A 350 -3.96 33.93 9.51
C ASN A 350 -3.24 35.25 9.88
N GLU A 351 -2.36 35.22 10.88
CA GLU A 351 -1.51 36.37 11.23
C GLU A 351 -0.59 36.75 10.07
N PHE A 352 0.06 35.76 9.45
CA PHE A 352 0.90 35.97 8.27
C PHE A 352 0.09 36.52 7.08
N GLN A 353 -1.10 35.97 6.81
CA GLN A 353 -1.99 36.47 5.78
C GLN A 353 -2.40 37.92 6.05
N SER A 354 -2.74 38.26 7.30
CA SER A 354 -3.07 39.64 7.69
C SER A 354 -1.89 40.61 7.52
N PHE A 355 -0.65 40.10 7.63
CA PHE A 355 0.56 40.87 7.40
C PHE A 355 0.80 41.08 5.90
N LEU A 356 0.60 40.04 5.09
CA LEU A 356 0.63 40.15 3.63
C LEU A 356 -0.43 41.12 3.12
N ASP A 357 -1.66 41.07 3.63
CA ASP A 357 -2.75 41.97 3.25
C ASP A 357 -2.44 43.44 3.60
N LYS A 358 -1.59 43.70 4.61
CA LYS A 358 -1.11 45.04 4.95
C LYS A 358 0.03 45.52 4.05
N ILE A 359 0.94 44.62 3.65
CA ILE A 359 2.10 44.96 2.82
C ILE A 359 1.72 45.09 1.35
N CYS A 360 0.85 44.20 0.84
CA CYS A 360 0.44 44.15 -0.57
C CYS A 360 0.06 45.53 -1.13
N PRO A 361 -0.86 46.31 -0.53
CA PRO A 361 -1.24 47.62 -1.05
C PRO A 361 -0.13 48.68 -0.94
N GLN A 362 0.84 48.51 -0.03
CA GLN A 362 2.00 49.40 0.06
C GLN A 362 3.01 49.09 -1.03
N LEU A 363 3.26 47.81 -1.28
CA LEU A 363 4.15 47.32 -2.33
C LEU A 363 3.60 47.68 -3.72
N GLU A 364 2.30 47.51 -3.94
CA GLU A 364 1.60 47.90 -5.17
C GLU A 364 1.75 49.38 -5.46
N LYS A 365 1.47 50.24 -4.49
CA LYS A 365 1.64 51.70 -4.64
C LYS A 365 3.08 52.08 -4.92
N LEU A 366 4.05 51.37 -4.35
CA LEU A 366 5.46 51.64 -4.53
C LEU A 366 5.92 51.22 -5.93
N LEU A 367 5.59 49.99 -6.36
CA LEU A 367 5.92 49.48 -7.69
C LEU A 367 5.25 50.28 -8.80
N VAL A 368 3.96 50.66 -8.67
CA VAL A 368 3.28 51.52 -9.66
C VAL A 368 3.95 52.89 -9.75
N ARG A 369 4.33 53.49 -8.61
CA ARG A 369 5.06 54.78 -8.60
C ARG A 369 6.45 54.68 -9.22
N PHE A 370 7.17 53.58 -9.01
CA PHE A 370 8.48 53.37 -9.59
C PHE A 370 8.40 53.05 -11.09
N ALA A 371 7.43 52.23 -11.51
CA ALA A 371 7.21 51.90 -12.92
C ALA A 371 6.81 53.13 -13.76
N GLY A 372 6.00 54.04 -13.22
CA GLY A 372 5.65 55.31 -13.86
C GLY A 372 6.73 56.40 -13.72
N SER A 373 7.85 56.12 -13.05
CA SER A 373 8.95 57.06 -12.91
C SER A 373 9.88 57.03 -14.14
N LYS A 374 10.67 58.09 -14.31
CA LYS A 374 11.69 58.19 -15.38
C LYS A 374 12.81 57.15 -15.24
N PHE A 375 12.83 56.37 -14.16
CA PHE A 375 13.84 55.37 -13.89
C PHE A 375 13.50 54.02 -14.50
N ASN A 376 12.26 53.75 -14.94
CA ASN A 376 11.95 52.50 -15.62
C ASN A 376 12.48 52.49 -17.07
N VAL A 377 13.77 52.20 -17.24
CA VAL A 377 14.44 52.19 -18.55
C VAL A 377 14.27 50.84 -19.27
N ILE A 378 14.03 49.78 -18.50
CA ILE A 378 14.14 48.39 -18.99
C ILE A 378 12.84 47.90 -19.63
N ASP A 379 11.66 48.21 -19.07
CA ASP A 379 10.42 47.66 -19.62
C ASP A 379 9.17 48.51 -19.33
N SER A 380 8.72 49.26 -20.36
CA SER A 380 7.53 50.13 -20.29
C SER A 380 6.23 49.35 -20.10
N LYS A 381 6.23 48.02 -20.25
CA LYS A 381 5.04 47.17 -20.08
C LYS A 381 4.74 46.83 -18.62
N LYS A 382 5.73 46.93 -17.72
CA LYS A 382 5.59 46.61 -16.30
C LYS A 382 4.60 47.51 -15.55
N GLU A 383 4.40 48.75 -16.02
CA GLU A 383 3.41 49.65 -15.43
C GLU A 383 1.98 49.10 -15.56
N PHE A 384 1.66 48.50 -16.71
CA PHE A 384 0.36 47.88 -16.94
C PHE A 384 0.17 46.60 -16.12
N GLU A 385 1.25 45.83 -15.93
CA GLU A 385 1.21 44.61 -15.11
C GLU A 385 0.96 44.92 -13.63
N PHE A 386 1.62 45.94 -13.06
CA PHE A 386 1.40 46.33 -11.67
C PHE A 386 0.04 47.01 -11.44
N GLN A 387 -0.56 47.63 -12.46
CA GLN A 387 -1.90 48.22 -12.36
C GLN A 387 -3.04 47.18 -12.38
N ASN A 388 -2.79 45.98 -12.92
CA ASN A 388 -3.80 44.90 -12.96
C ASN A 388 -3.87 44.09 -11.65
N GLY A 389 -3.16 44.53 -10.61
CA GLY A 389 -3.16 43.95 -9.28
C GLY A 389 -2.01 42.96 -9.05
N LEU A 390 -1.45 43.00 -7.84
CA LEU A 390 -0.39 42.08 -7.42
C LEU A 390 -0.98 40.81 -6.81
N ILE A 391 -0.58 39.66 -7.33
CA ILE A 391 -0.78 38.37 -6.67
C ILE A 391 0.51 38.05 -5.93
N LEU A 392 0.47 38.02 -4.58
CA LEU A 392 1.60 37.63 -3.75
C LEU A 392 1.56 36.13 -3.43
N ASN A 393 2.30 35.35 -4.20
CA ASN A 393 2.76 34.02 -3.85
C ASN A 393 4.29 34.02 -3.67
N GLU A 394 4.86 32.95 -3.11
CA GLU A 394 6.30 32.85 -2.80
C GLU A 394 7.18 33.13 -4.03
N SER A 395 6.85 32.55 -5.19
CA SER A 395 7.58 32.78 -6.45
C SER A 395 7.46 34.21 -7.01
N THR A 396 6.31 34.86 -6.83
CA THR A 396 6.07 36.22 -7.34
C THR A 396 6.62 37.28 -6.40
N LEU A 397 6.68 37.01 -5.09
CA LEU A 397 7.28 37.92 -4.12
C LEU A 397 8.75 38.15 -4.45
N ASP A 398 9.48 37.08 -4.73
CA ASP A 398 10.89 37.16 -5.14
C ASP A 398 11.06 37.98 -6.43
N TYR A 399 10.17 37.76 -7.41
CA TYR A 399 10.16 38.54 -8.66
C TYR A 399 9.94 40.04 -8.40
N TYR A 400 8.94 40.39 -7.58
CA TYR A 400 8.65 41.80 -7.25
C TYR A 400 9.74 42.47 -6.41
N LEU A 401 10.39 41.71 -5.51
CA LEU A 401 11.51 42.22 -4.72
C LEU A 401 12.74 42.47 -5.60
N SER A 402 13.02 41.58 -6.56
CA SER A 402 14.10 41.76 -7.54
C SER A 402 13.88 43.00 -8.40
N ASP A 403 12.65 43.22 -8.87
CA ASP A 403 12.29 44.43 -9.62
C ASP A 403 12.48 45.70 -8.77
N LEU A 404 12.05 45.66 -7.50
CA LEU A 404 12.22 46.77 -6.56
C LEU A 404 13.69 47.07 -6.26
N GLU A 405 14.52 46.03 -6.08
CA GLU A 405 15.97 46.15 -5.91
C GLU A 405 16.62 46.81 -7.14
N SER A 406 16.22 46.41 -8.34
CA SER A 406 16.66 47.03 -9.59
C SER A 406 16.31 48.53 -9.63
N PHE A 407 15.07 48.89 -9.31
CA PHE A 407 14.63 50.29 -9.25
C PHE A 407 15.38 51.12 -8.20
N ILE A 408 15.62 50.57 -7.01
CA ILE A 408 16.42 51.24 -5.96
C ILE A 408 17.84 51.47 -6.46
N THR A 409 18.43 50.46 -7.11
CA THR A 409 19.79 50.55 -7.65
C THR A 409 19.91 51.65 -8.70
N GLU A 410 18.96 51.74 -9.64
CA GLU A 410 18.93 52.80 -10.65
C GLU A 410 18.71 54.19 -10.02
N GLN A 411 17.83 54.31 -9.02
CA GLN A 411 17.61 55.56 -8.30
C GLN A 411 18.88 56.02 -7.56
N LEU A 412 19.61 55.09 -6.93
CA LEU A 412 20.87 55.37 -6.28
C LEU A 412 21.96 55.77 -7.28
N LEU A 413 22.01 55.12 -8.45
CA LEU A 413 22.93 55.45 -9.54
C LEU A 413 22.69 56.87 -10.06
N TYR A 414 21.43 57.27 -10.19
CA TYR A 414 21.06 58.64 -10.54
C TYR A 414 21.47 59.65 -9.46
N LEU A 415 21.24 59.35 -8.18
CA LEU A 415 21.65 60.23 -7.07
C LEU A 415 23.16 60.34 -6.95
N ALA A 416 23.89 59.25 -7.16
CA ALA A 416 25.36 59.24 -7.18
C ALA A 416 25.89 60.13 -8.32
N LYS A 417 25.32 59.99 -9.53
CA LYS A 417 25.66 60.82 -10.70
C LYS A 417 25.31 62.30 -10.50
N LYS A 418 24.21 62.60 -9.81
CA LYS A 418 23.79 64.00 -9.52
C LYS A 418 24.71 64.68 -8.50
N ASN A 419 25.30 63.93 -7.59
CA ASN A 419 26.12 64.44 -6.49
C ASN A 419 27.63 64.27 -6.70
N ASP A 420 28.08 63.88 -7.91
CA ASP A 420 29.48 63.56 -8.24
C ASP A 420 30.15 62.58 -7.24
N LEU A 421 29.37 61.66 -6.68
CA LEU A 421 29.88 60.63 -5.77
C LEU A 421 30.44 59.46 -6.57
N PRO A 422 31.60 58.90 -6.18
CA PRO A 422 32.19 57.76 -6.87
C PRO A 422 31.24 56.55 -6.86
N VAL A 423 31.00 55.99 -8.05
CA VAL A 423 30.10 54.87 -8.38
C VAL A 423 30.35 53.59 -7.55
N ILE A 424 31.45 53.53 -6.79
CA ILE A 424 31.83 52.40 -5.93
C ILE A 424 30.83 52.16 -4.79
N LEU A 425 30.08 53.19 -4.36
CA LEU A 425 29.04 53.03 -3.31
C LEU A 425 27.73 52.42 -3.83
N THR A 426 27.52 52.34 -5.15
CA THR A 426 26.28 51.76 -5.72
C THR A 426 26.39 50.25 -5.99
N SER A 427 27.60 49.72 -6.14
CA SER A 427 27.86 48.28 -6.35
C SER A 427 27.80 47.43 -5.07
N THR A 428 27.71 48.03 -3.88
CA THR A 428 27.73 47.29 -2.60
C THR A 428 26.36 46.80 -2.11
N LEU A 429 25.29 47.02 -2.88
CA LEU A 429 23.90 46.72 -2.46
C LEU A 429 23.27 45.51 -3.13
N GLN A 430 23.90 44.90 -4.14
CA GLN A 430 23.44 43.63 -4.69
C GLN A 430 23.62 42.54 -3.64
N THR A 431 22.51 41.97 -3.14
CA THR A 431 22.56 40.91 -2.12
C THR A 431 23.30 39.67 -2.61
N ASP A 432 23.42 39.48 -3.93
CA ASP A 432 24.09 38.35 -4.57
C ASP A 432 25.61 38.52 -4.71
N GLU A 433 26.14 39.75 -4.58
CA GLU A 433 27.58 40.04 -4.70
C GLU A 433 28.27 40.28 -3.36
N ILE A 434 27.60 40.14 -2.22
CA ILE A 434 28.31 40.10 -0.93
C ILE A 434 29.12 38.80 -0.92
N PRO A 435 30.47 38.85 -1.03
CA PRO A 435 31.25 37.64 -0.95
C PRO A 435 31.00 37.08 0.45
N VAL A 436 30.55 35.84 0.57
CA VAL A 436 30.33 35.15 1.86
C VAL A 436 31.59 35.23 2.76
N LYS A 437 32.75 35.54 2.16
CA LYS A 437 34.01 35.82 2.85
C LYS A 437 34.07 37.18 3.57
N GLU A 438 33.50 38.27 3.07
CA GLU A 438 33.67 39.60 3.67
C GLU A 438 32.72 39.88 4.84
N PHE A 439 31.52 39.28 4.84
CA PHE A 439 30.63 39.36 6.00
C PHE A 439 31.22 38.61 7.21
N LYS A 440 32.02 37.55 6.97
CA LYS A 440 32.80 36.89 8.03
C LYS A 440 34.00 37.73 8.47
N GLN A 441 34.65 38.45 7.55
CA GLN A 441 35.90 39.18 7.82
C GLN A 441 35.70 40.45 8.67
N LYS A 442 34.57 41.16 8.53
CA LYS A 442 34.25 42.31 9.41
C LYS A 442 33.87 41.90 10.84
N ILE A 443 33.43 40.66 11.05
CA ILE A 443 33.26 40.08 12.40
C ILE A 443 34.62 39.62 12.96
N THR A 444 35.60 39.27 12.11
CA THR A 444 36.93 38.85 12.57
C THR A 444 37.87 40.00 12.94
N GLN A 445 37.67 41.21 12.40
CA GLN A 445 38.54 42.36 12.70
C GLN A 445 38.28 43.02 14.07
N SER A 446 37.23 42.65 14.80
CA SER A 446 37.05 43.04 16.21
C SER A 446 37.64 42.03 17.20
N VAL A 447 38.27 40.95 16.73
CA VAL A 447 38.99 40.00 17.58
C VAL A 447 40.35 39.69 16.97
N ASN A 448 41.32 40.52 17.33
CA ASN A 448 42.72 40.29 17.02
C ASN A 448 43.25 39.20 17.99
N TYR A 449 43.45 37.97 17.51
CA TYR A 449 44.35 37.02 18.17
C TYR A 449 45.18 36.22 17.16
N ASN A 450 46.45 36.10 17.55
CA ASN A 450 47.62 35.69 16.78
C ASN A 450 47.76 34.15 16.80
N PRO A 451 47.82 33.43 15.65
CA PRO A 451 47.63 31.98 15.62
C PRO A 451 48.92 31.15 15.81
N ASN A 452 49.96 31.66 16.45
CA ASN A 452 51.25 30.95 16.57
C ASN A 452 51.77 30.77 18.00
N LYS A 453 50.90 30.77 19.02
CA LYS A 453 51.27 30.19 20.33
C LYS A 453 50.15 29.30 20.85
N ASP A 454 50.58 28.16 21.34
CA ASP A 454 49.85 27.17 22.13
C ASP A 454 49.07 26.11 21.34
N GLN A 455 49.86 25.16 20.82
CA GLN A 455 49.50 23.76 20.95
C GLN A 455 49.22 23.45 22.43
N THR A 456 47.95 23.26 22.77
CA THR A 456 47.39 22.25 23.70
C THR A 456 46.03 22.77 24.19
N LEU A 457 44.93 22.12 23.81
CA LEU A 457 43.77 21.77 24.65
C LEU A 457 42.52 21.46 23.80
N ASP A 458 41.80 20.43 24.26
CA ASP A 458 40.62 19.77 23.68
C ASP A 458 39.45 20.71 23.32
N GLU A 459 38.80 20.39 22.19
CA GLU A 459 37.65 21.08 21.58
C GLU A 459 36.30 20.92 22.33
N GLN A 460 36.27 20.55 23.62
CA GLN A 460 35.01 20.23 24.32
C GLN A 460 34.37 21.37 25.15
N GLU A 461 34.96 22.57 25.24
CA GLU A 461 34.46 23.60 26.18
C GLU A 461 33.56 24.72 25.62
N VAL A 462 33.28 24.81 24.31
CA VAL A 462 32.59 26.02 23.78
C VAL A 462 31.05 25.93 23.79
N HIS A 463 30.43 24.78 24.03
CA HIS A 463 28.96 24.65 23.91
C HIS A 463 28.14 24.86 25.19
N SER A 464 28.71 25.35 26.30
CA SER A 464 28.02 25.32 27.60
C SER A 464 27.69 26.66 28.26
N THR A 465 27.42 27.72 27.50
CA THR A 465 26.91 29.00 28.04
C THR A 465 25.69 29.54 27.30
N LEU A 466 24.59 28.78 27.30
CA LEU A 466 23.26 29.37 27.12
C LEU A 466 22.92 30.16 28.39
N MET A 467 22.98 31.49 28.32
CA MET A 467 22.60 32.37 29.42
C MET A 467 21.12 32.15 29.79
N ASN A 468 20.86 32.02 31.10
CA ASN A 468 19.50 31.98 31.64
C ASN A 468 18.74 33.26 31.25
N LYS A 469 17.48 33.13 30.81
CA LYS A 469 16.60 34.22 30.31
C LYS A 469 16.61 35.45 31.23
N ASN A 470 16.65 35.24 32.55
CA ASN A 470 16.64 36.32 33.53
C ASN A 470 17.96 37.12 33.59
N LYS A 471 19.10 36.52 33.21
CA LYS A 471 20.37 37.26 33.08
C LYS A 471 20.42 38.03 31.77
N PHE A 472 19.85 37.47 30.70
CA PHE A 472 19.77 38.15 29.41
C PHE A 472 18.86 39.39 29.47
N THR A 473 17.70 39.30 30.13
CA THR A 473 16.80 40.46 30.31
C THR A 473 17.47 41.58 31.10
N LYS A 474 18.19 41.26 32.20
CA LYS A 474 18.93 42.27 32.97
C LYS A 474 20.04 42.96 32.16
N ILE A 475 20.77 42.20 31.35
CA ILE A 475 21.81 42.77 30.48
C ILE A 475 21.21 43.64 29.38
N ALA A 476 20.04 43.27 28.84
CA ALA A 476 19.31 44.06 27.85
C ALA A 476 18.75 45.38 28.44
N GLU A 477 18.23 45.33 29.67
CA GLU A 477 17.79 46.51 30.42
C GLU A 477 18.95 47.47 30.69
N ASP A 478 20.08 46.96 31.19
CA ASP A 478 21.30 47.76 31.41
C ASP A 478 21.83 48.41 30.11
N PHE A 479 21.68 47.73 28.97
CA PHE A 479 22.07 48.27 27.66
C PHE A 479 21.13 49.39 27.18
N LEU A 480 19.83 49.24 27.40
CA LEU A 480 18.82 50.26 27.07
C LEU A 480 19.01 51.52 27.91
N ASP A 481 19.34 51.37 29.19
CA ASP A 481 19.55 52.51 30.09
C ASP A 481 20.86 53.25 29.78
N LYS A 482 21.94 52.53 29.42
CA LYS A 482 23.17 53.17 28.89
C LYS A 482 22.92 53.92 27.59
N LYS A 483 22.03 53.42 26.72
CA LYS A 483 21.70 54.10 25.46
C LYS A 483 20.87 55.37 25.68
N LYS A 484 20.00 55.39 26.69
CA LYS A 484 19.26 56.60 27.11
C LYS A 484 20.18 57.67 27.69
N GLN A 485 21.20 57.28 28.46
CA GLN A 485 22.19 58.22 29.01
C GLN A 485 23.08 58.85 27.91
N ASN A 486 23.36 58.11 26.82
CA ASN A 486 24.19 58.59 25.72
C ASN A 486 23.47 59.48 24.69
N HIS A 487 22.16 59.71 24.81
CA HIS A 487 21.41 60.60 23.91
C HIS A 487 21.07 61.99 24.47
N HIS A 488 21.73 62.42 25.55
CA HIS A 488 21.66 63.81 25.99
C HIS A 488 22.72 64.67 25.27
N ILE A 489 22.41 65.11 24.04
CA ILE A 489 23.17 66.15 23.33
C ILE A 489 22.66 67.52 23.78
N PRO A 490 23.53 68.42 24.29
CA PRO A 490 23.15 69.76 24.66
C PRO A 490 22.95 70.64 23.42
N SER A 491 21.81 71.32 23.35
CA SER A 491 21.51 72.36 22.36
C SER A 491 22.35 73.60 22.62
N GLN A 492 23.46 73.75 21.90
CA GLN A 492 24.14 75.03 21.72
C GLN A 492 23.78 75.62 20.36
N ASN A 493 22.98 76.68 20.40
CA ASN A 493 22.68 77.53 19.26
C ASN A 493 22.95 78.98 19.68
N GLN A 494 24.18 79.45 19.52
CA GLN A 494 24.53 80.88 19.55
C GLN A 494 25.84 81.16 18.80
N ARG A 495 25.70 81.87 17.67
CA ARG A 495 26.45 83.08 17.25
C ARG A 495 26.93 83.01 15.80
N SER A 496 26.31 83.87 14.98
CA SER A 496 27.07 84.88 14.21
C SER A 496 26.10 85.77 13.40
N GLN A 497 25.77 86.96 13.91
CA GLN A 497 25.62 88.17 13.07
C GLN A 497 26.01 89.41 13.89
N LYS A 498 27.22 89.90 13.61
CA LYS A 498 27.64 91.29 13.82
C LYS A 498 28.52 91.63 12.61
N LYS A 499 27.94 92.30 11.62
CA LYS A 499 28.61 93.21 10.68
C LYS A 499 27.54 93.99 9.92
N GLN A 500 27.67 95.31 10.06
CA GLN A 500 26.85 96.45 9.62
C GLN A 500 25.54 96.66 10.36
#